data_AF-A0A972B7C6-F1
#
_entry.id   AF-A0A972B7C6-F1
#
_cell.length_a   1.000
_cell.length_b   1.000
_cell.length_c   1.000
_cell.angle_alpha   90.00
_cell.angle_beta   90.00
_cell.angle_gamma   90.00
#
_symmetry.space_group_name_H-M   'P 1'
#
loop_
_entity.id
_entity.type
_entity.pdbx_description
1 polymer ?
#
loop_
_entity_poly.entity_id
_entity_poly.type
_entity_poly.pdbx_seq_one_letter_code
_entity_poly.pdbx_strand_id
1 'polypeptide(L)' 'MNDFYFVYGLERGLENVSRLCRHIDNTMEQWSFEDRKWYEAPYLYEVFIGEDAIYDEITEEEANKIIEYSK' A
#
# COMPACT_ATOMS: atom_id res chain seq x y z
N MET A 1 -10.74 10.19 -8.37
CA MET A 1 -9.34 9.71 -8.41
C MET A 1 -9.39 8.26 -8.83
N ASN A 2 -8.42 7.77 -9.60
CA ASN A 2 -8.44 6.35 -9.98
C ASN A 2 -7.99 5.48 -8.82
N ASP A 3 -8.38 4.22 -8.87
CA ASP A 3 -7.90 3.21 -7.95
C ASP A 3 -6.42 2.92 -8.20
N PHE A 4 -5.61 2.82 -7.15
CA PHE A 4 -4.18 2.49 -7.26
C PHE A 4 -3.65 1.82 -5.99
N TYR A 5 -2.53 1.13 -6.14
CA TYR A 5 -1.82 0.43 -5.08
C TYR A 5 -0.42 1.03 -4.95
N PHE A 6 0.08 1.10 -3.72
CA PHE A 6 1.39 1.67 -3.45
C PHE A 6 1.99 1.09 -2.18
N VAL A 7 3.31 1.18 -2.07
CA VAL A 7 4.06 0.64 -0.94
C VAL A 7 5.08 1.64 -0.43
N TYR A 8 5.44 1.47 0.83
CA TYR A 8 6.52 2.20 1.47
C TYR A 8 7.68 1.27 1.79
N GLY A 9 8.90 1.79 1.61
CA GLY A 9 10.13 1.10 1.98
C GLY A 9 10.30 -0.21 1.23
N LEU A 10 10.02 -0.23 -0.08
CA LEU A 10 10.26 -1.37 -0.94
C LEU A 10 11.77 -1.58 -1.10
N GLU A 11 12.37 -2.42 -0.24
CA GLU A 11 13.79 -2.71 -0.28
C GLU A 11 14.05 -4.08 -0.95
N ARG A 12 14.64 -4.05 -2.15
CA ARG A 12 15.14 -5.25 -2.85
C ARG A 12 14.07 -6.32 -3.16
N GLY A 13 12.90 -5.88 -3.65
CA GLY A 13 11.84 -6.76 -4.14
C GLY A 13 10.59 -6.76 -3.26
N LEU A 14 9.54 -7.44 -3.73
CA LEU A 14 8.18 -7.42 -3.13
C LEU A 14 8.09 -8.13 -1.75
N GLU A 15 9.17 -8.72 -1.27
CA GLU A 15 9.19 -9.47 -0.01
C GLU A 15 9.48 -8.58 1.22
N ASN A 16 10.11 -7.42 1.03
CA ASN A 16 10.42 -6.47 2.09
C ASN A 16 9.73 -5.14 1.80
N VAL A 17 8.46 -5.05 2.16
CA VAL A 17 7.71 -3.80 2.20
C VAL A 17 7.40 -3.42 3.63
N SER A 18 7.56 -2.15 3.96
CA SER A 18 7.24 -1.65 5.31
C SER A 18 5.73 -1.43 5.46
N ARG A 19 5.07 -0.97 4.39
CA ARG A 19 3.62 -0.77 4.35
C ARG A 19 3.10 -1.07 2.95
N LEU A 20 1.95 -1.73 2.89
CA LEU A 20 1.20 -1.95 1.66
C LEU A 20 -0.13 -1.18 1.77
N CYS A 21 -0.37 -0.31 0.81
CA CYS A 21 -1.47 0.63 0.81
C CYS A 21 -2.24 0.57 -0.51
N ARG A 22 -3.51 0.97 -0.49
CA ARG A 22 -4.34 1.13 -1.68
C ARG A 22 -5.33 2.27 -1.50
N HIS A 23 -5.71 2.85 -2.62
CA HIS A 23 -6.83 3.77 -2.71
C HIS A 23 -7.91 3.11 -3.57
N ILE A 24 -9.05 2.75 -2.98
CA ILE A 24 -10.18 2.09 -3.66
C ILE A 24 -11.47 2.80 -3.27
N ASP A 25 -12.35 3.09 -4.23
CA ASP A 25 -13.66 3.70 -3.96
C ASP A 25 -13.59 5.02 -3.15
N ASN A 26 -12.57 5.83 -3.42
CA ASN A 26 -12.23 7.06 -2.69
C ASN A 26 -11.80 6.86 -1.22
N THR A 27 -11.51 5.62 -0.82
CA THR A 27 -11.05 5.29 0.54
C THR A 27 -9.59 4.86 0.50
N MET A 28 -8.78 5.44 1.38
CA MET A 28 -7.41 4.97 1.62
C MET A 28 -7.43 3.81 2.60
N GLU A 29 -6.73 2.73 2.26
CA GLU A 29 -6.61 1.54 3.10
C GLU A 29 -5.15 1.09 3.21
N GLN A 30 -4.78 0.57 4.38
CA GLN A 30 -3.49 -0.09 4.62
C GLN A 30 -3.72 -1.55 4.97
N TRP A 31 -2.90 -2.44 4.40
CA TRP A 31 -2.89 -3.85 4.73
C TRP A 31 -2.23 -4.10 6.09
N SER A 32 -2.93 -4.80 6.97
CA SER A 32 -2.36 -5.40 8.19
C SER A 32 -1.87 -6.80 7.86
N PHE A 33 -0.54 -7.01 7.94
CA PHE A 33 0.08 -8.32 7.76
C PHE A 33 -0.30 -9.30 8.88
N GLU A 34 -0.54 -8.80 10.09
CA GLU A 34 -0.92 -9.61 11.25
C GLU A 34 -2.36 -10.13 11.13
N ASP A 35 -3.32 -9.25 10.82
CA ASP A 35 -4.73 -9.62 10.71
C ASP A 35 -5.12 -10.16 9.33
N ARG A 36 -4.25 -9.97 8.34
CA ARG A 36 -4.47 -10.24 6.92
C ARG A 36 -5.74 -9.56 6.40
N LYS A 37 -5.86 -8.27 6.70
CA LYS A 37 -7.03 -7.44 6.33
C LYS A 37 -6.59 -6.02 5.97
N TRP A 38 -7.40 -5.39 5.12
CA TRP A 38 -7.32 -3.96 4.83
C TRP A 38 -8.06 -3.19 5.92
N TYR A 39 -7.44 -2.11 6.38
CA TYR A 39 -8.04 -1.16 7.32
C TYR A 39 -8.01 0.23 6.73
N GLU A 40 -9.05 1.02 6.98
CA GLU A 40 -9.10 2.43 6.58
C GLU A 40 -7.93 3.21 7.20
N ALA A 41 -7.21 3.94 6.36
CA ALA A 41 -6.01 4.67 6.70
C ALA A 41 -6.11 6.11 6.15
N PRO A 42 -7.01 6.95 6.70
CA PRO A 42 -7.25 8.30 6.20
C PRO A 42 -6.04 9.24 6.35
N TYR A 43 -5.04 8.90 7.15
CA TYR A 43 -3.80 9.70 7.19
C TYR A 43 -3.06 9.65 5.84
N LEU A 44 -3.19 8.57 5.06
CA LEU A 44 -2.54 8.42 3.75
C LEU A 44 -3.02 9.41 2.68
N TYR A 45 -4.09 10.18 2.93
CA TYR A 45 -4.44 11.30 2.03
C TYR A 45 -3.34 12.37 1.96
N GLU A 46 -2.38 12.38 2.89
CA GLU A 46 -1.17 13.22 2.83
C GLU A 46 -0.33 12.99 1.56
N VAL A 47 -0.39 11.78 0.98
CA VAL A 47 0.23 11.44 -0.30
C VAL A 47 -0.26 12.35 -1.43
N PHE A 48 -1.53 12.79 -1.37
CA PHE A 48 -2.11 13.67 -2.38
C PHE A 48 -1.73 15.14 -2.21
N ILE A 49 -1.26 15.51 -1.03
CA ILE A 49 -0.79 16.87 -0.71
C ILE A 49 0.71 17.01 -1.05
N GLY A 50 1.38 15.90 -1.37
CA GLY A 50 2.79 15.88 -1.77
C GLY A 50 3.75 16.03 -0.58
N GLU A 51 3.26 15.88 0.66
CA GLU A 51 4.10 15.92 1.86
C GLU A 51 4.83 14.58 2.10
N ASP A 52 4.26 13.47 1.61
CA ASP A 52 4.79 12.13 1.81
C ASP A 52 5.25 11.54 0.47
N ALA A 53 6.51 11.80 0.13
CA ALA A 53 7.02 11.74 -1.25
C ALA A 53 7.76 10.44 -1.62
N ILE A 54 7.88 9.46 -0.72
CA ILE A 54 8.66 8.24 -0.95
C ILE A 54 7.75 7.03 -0.85
N TYR A 55 6.94 6.83 -1.88
CA TYR A 55 6.19 5.61 -2.11
C TYR A 55 6.48 5.10 -3.53
N ASP A 56 6.42 3.79 -3.68
CA ASP A 56 6.47 3.15 -4.98
C ASP A 56 5.04 2.73 -5.35
N GLU A 57 4.54 3.26 -6.47
CA GLU A 57 3.28 2.77 -7.05
C GLU A 57 3.50 1.38 -7.61
N ILE A 58 2.58 0.48 -7.32
CA ILE A 58 2.64 -0.92 -7.74
C ILE A 58 1.30 -1.32 -8.35
N THR A 59 1.31 -2.42 -9.09
CA THR A 59 0.08 -3.02 -9.62
C THR A 59 -0.66 -3.81 -8.54
N GLU A 60 -1.96 -4.04 -8.75
CA GLU A 60 -2.74 -4.95 -7.91
C GLU A 60 -2.12 -6.37 -7.86
N GLU A 61 -1.57 -6.84 -8.98
CA GLU A 61 -0.89 -8.13 -9.05
C GLU A 61 0.34 -8.19 -8.13
N GLU A 62 1.11 -7.10 -8.06
CA GLU A 62 2.25 -6.98 -7.14
C GLU A 62 1.80 -6.89 -5.69
N ALA A 63 0.72 -6.15 -5.41
CA ALA A 63 0.12 -6.09 -4.07
C ALA A 63 -0.31 -7.49 -3.60
N ASN A 64 -0.95 -8.27 -4.47
CA ASN A 64 -1.34 -9.64 -4.17
C ASN A 64 -0.12 -10.55 -3.90
N LYS A 65 0.95 -10.43 -4.70
CA LYS A 65 2.20 -11.16 -4.45
C LYS A 65 2.81 -10.81 -3.09
N ILE A 66 2.82 -9.54 -2.70
CA ILE A 66 3.28 -9.11 -1.37
C ILE A 66 2.48 -9.82 -0.27
N ILE A 67 1.15 -9.83 -0.38
CA ILE A 67 0.26 -10.50 0.58
C ILE A 67 0.51 -12.02 0.66
N GLU A 68 0.89 -12.63 -0.46
CA GLU A 68 1.26 -14.05 -0.52
C GLU A 68 2.64 -14.33 0.10
N TYR A 69 3.63 -13.45 -0.11
CA TYR A 69 5.00 -13.61 0.40
C TYR A 69 5.13 -13.39 1.90
N SER A 70 4.33 -12.49 2.48
CA SER A 70 4.35 -12.22 3.93
C SER A 70 3.69 -13.32 4.79
N LYS A 71 3.78 -14.58 4.36
CA LYS A 71 3.20 -15.77 5.01
C LYS A 71 4.09 -16.38 6.08
#